data_AF-A0A526S734-F1
#
_entry.id   AF-A0A526S734-F1
#
_cell.length_a   1.000
_cell.length_b   1.000
_cell.length_c   1.000
_cell.angle_alpha   90.00
_cell.angle_beta   90.00
_cell.angle_gamma   90.00
#
_symmetry.space_group_name_H-M   'P 1'
#
loop_
_entity.id
_entity.type
_entity.pdbx_description
1 polymer ?
#
loop_
_entity_poly.entity_id
_entity_poly.type
_entity_poly.pdbx_seq_one_letter_code
_entity_poly.pdbx_strand_id
1 'polypeptide(L)'
;ASPKGISFVGHRKVEQYCLGGWAEDKSLDGVISTLEGVDIVLCARIGNCPEDRLKECGIRATDAYGYDYIEPAIGALYAAEFGGEPLAATA
;
A
#
# COMPACT_ATOMS: atom_id res chain seq x y z
N ALA A 1 -9.04 6.66 1.06
CA ALA A 1 -9.91 7.15 2.15
C ALA A 1 -10.36 8.56 1.82
N SER A 2 -11.47 9.00 2.40
CA SER A 2 -11.98 10.36 2.27
C SER A 2 -12.66 10.76 3.58
N PRO A 3 -13.08 12.02 3.75
CA PRO A 3 -13.89 12.42 4.91
C PRO A 3 -15.21 11.66 5.02
N LYS A 4 -15.68 11.04 3.93
CA LYS A 4 -16.88 10.19 3.90
C LYS A 4 -16.61 8.73 4.32
N GLY A 5 -15.36 8.37 4.59
CA GLY A 5 -14.94 7.04 5.00
C GLY A 5 -14.06 6.32 3.98
N ILE A 6 -13.94 5.00 4.18
CA ILE A 6 -13.15 4.07 3.38
C ILE A 6 -14.11 3.25 2.52
N SER A 7 -13.74 2.98 1.27
CA SER A 7 -14.54 2.16 0.35
C SER A 7 -13.64 1.21 -0.40
N PHE A 8 -14.06 -0.05 -0.50
CA PHE A 8 -13.38 -1.05 -1.29
C PHE A 8 -13.74 -0.88 -2.77
N VAL A 9 -12.72 -0.58 -3.60
CA VAL A 9 -12.90 -0.37 -5.04
C VAL A 9 -12.73 -1.66 -5.86
N GLY A 10 -12.01 -2.65 -5.35
CA GLY A 10 -11.75 -3.91 -6.03
C GLY A 10 -10.40 -4.54 -5.66
N HIS A 11 -10.15 -5.71 -6.24
CA HIS A 11 -8.91 -6.47 -6.08
C HIS A 11 -8.18 -6.59 -7.42
N ARG A 12 -6.89 -6.23 -7.44
CA ARG A 12 -5.99 -6.44 -8.58
C ARG A 12 -5.05 -7.59 -8.24
N LYS A 13 -5.11 -8.68 -9.02
CA LYS A 13 -4.21 -9.81 -8.83
C LYS A 13 -2.83 -9.44 -9.36
N VAL A 14 -1.79 -9.71 -8.57
CA VAL A 14 -0.39 -9.52 -8.95
C VAL A 14 0.36 -10.86 -8.87
N GLU A 15 1.44 -10.97 -9.62
CA GLU A 15 2.33 -12.13 -9.57
C GLU A 15 3.12 -12.15 -8.24
N GLN A 16 3.51 -13.34 -7.81
CA GLN A 16 4.24 -13.51 -6.56
C GLN A 16 5.70 -13.09 -6.76
N TYR A 17 6.06 -11.90 -6.30
CA TYR A 17 7.43 -11.38 -6.35
C TYR A 17 8.25 -11.77 -5.11
N CYS A 18 7.69 -11.63 -3.90
CA CYS A 18 8.42 -11.87 -2.66
C CYS A 18 8.55 -13.37 -2.35
N LEU A 19 9.68 -13.98 -2.75
CA LEU A 19 10.02 -15.39 -2.49
C LEU A 19 11.02 -15.57 -1.34
N GLY A 20 10.98 -14.70 -0.33
CA GLY A 20 11.86 -14.82 0.85
C GLY A 20 13.32 -14.41 0.62
N GLY A 21 13.55 -13.37 -0.20
CA GLY A 21 14.88 -12.81 -0.47
C GLY A 21 15.50 -13.21 -1.81
N TRP A 22 14.86 -14.12 -2.55
CA TRP A 22 15.26 -14.55 -3.89
C TRP A 22 14.22 -14.09 -4.90
N ALA A 23 14.08 -12.78 -5.07
CA ALA A 23 13.11 -12.23 -5.99
C ALA A 23 13.77 -11.90 -7.34
N GLU A 24 13.19 -12.36 -8.45
CA GLU A 24 13.61 -11.92 -9.78
C GLU A 24 13.07 -10.51 -10.05
N ASP A 25 13.97 -9.63 -10.51
CA ASP A 25 13.70 -8.22 -10.80
C ASP A 25 12.52 -8.03 -11.80
N LYS A 26 12.39 -8.94 -12.77
CA LYS A 26 11.30 -8.93 -13.76
C LYS A 26 9.91 -9.10 -13.16
N SER A 27 9.78 -9.80 -12.03
CA SER A 27 8.48 -9.99 -11.37
C SER A 27 8.02 -8.71 -10.66
N LEU A 28 8.94 -7.81 -10.28
CA LEU A 28 8.59 -6.53 -9.67
C LEU A 28 7.97 -5.57 -10.69
N ASP A 29 8.46 -5.55 -11.92
CA ASP A 29 7.98 -4.65 -12.98
C ASP A 29 6.50 -4.91 -13.33
N GLY A 30 6.10 -6.18 -13.38
CA GLY A 30 4.69 -6.57 -13.56
C GLY A 30 3.80 -6.18 -12.38
N VAL A 31 4.32 -6.25 -11.15
CA VAL A 31 3.61 -5.77 -9.95
C VAL A 31 3.41 -4.25 -10.02
N ILE A 32 4.45 -3.49 -10.35
CA ILE A 32 4.39 -2.02 -10.45
C ILE A 32 3.39 -1.60 -11.54
N SER A 33 3.43 -2.24 -12.72
CA SER A 33 2.47 -1.97 -13.80
C SER A 33 1.02 -2.21 -13.36
N THR A 34 0.78 -3.21 -12.52
CA THR A 34 -0.56 -3.49 -11.98
C THR A 34 -0.99 -2.46 -10.93
N LEU A 35 -0.04 -1.82 -10.26
CA LEU A 35 -0.26 -0.76 -9.27
C LEU A 35 -0.38 0.64 -9.90
N GLU A 36 -0.39 0.76 -11.23
CA GLU A 36 -0.56 2.05 -11.90
C GLU A 36 -1.81 2.79 -11.38
N GLY A 37 -1.63 4.08 -11.07
CA GLY A 37 -2.67 4.93 -10.49
C GLY A 37 -2.92 4.73 -8.99
N VAL A 38 -2.11 3.94 -8.29
CA VAL A 38 -2.12 3.82 -6.82
C VAL A 38 -1.16 4.84 -6.22
N ASP A 39 -1.67 5.66 -5.31
CA ASP A 39 -0.87 6.68 -4.60
C ASP A 39 0.03 6.08 -3.50
N ILE A 40 -0.50 5.13 -2.73
CA ILE A 40 0.17 4.54 -1.56
C ILE A 40 -0.06 3.03 -1.50
N VAL A 41 1.00 2.29 -1.20
CA VAL A 41 1.02 0.86 -0.88
C VAL A 41 1.32 0.68 0.61
N LEU A 42 0.39 0.05 1.32
CA LEU A 42 0.58 -0.41 2.69
C LEU A 42 1.05 -1.86 2.66
N CYS A 43 2.14 -2.18 3.36
CA CYS A 43 2.73 -3.52 3.36
C CYS A 43 3.23 -3.94 4.75
N ALA A 44 3.39 -5.24 4.99
CA ALA A 44 3.94 -5.73 6.26
C ALA A 44 5.44 -5.39 6.43
N ARG A 45 6.15 -5.32 5.31
CA ARG A 45 7.56 -4.99 5.21
C ARG A 45 7.89 -4.68 3.76
N ILE A 46 8.78 -3.71 3.54
CA ILE A 46 9.36 -3.45 2.23
C ILE A 46 10.88 -3.41 2.32
N GLY A 47 11.56 -3.85 1.26
CA GLY A 47 13.00 -3.71 1.11
C GLY A 47 13.36 -2.44 0.34
N ASN A 48 14.62 -2.00 0.45
CA ASN A 48 15.07 -0.78 -0.22
C ASN A 48 14.91 -0.80 -1.74
N CYS A 49 15.23 -1.92 -2.41
CA CYS A 49 15.09 -2.04 -3.86
C CYS A 49 13.64 -1.84 -4.34
N PRO A 50 12.63 -2.59 -3.85
CA PRO A 50 11.25 -2.38 -4.28
C PRO A 50 10.68 -1.02 -3.84
N GLU A 51 11.10 -0.48 -2.70
CA GLU A 51 10.69 0.87 -2.28
C GLU A 51 11.16 1.94 -3.27
N ASP A 52 12.43 1.90 -3.68
CA ASP A 52 13.00 2.87 -4.61
C ASP A 52 12.31 2.81 -5.97
N ARG A 53 12.08 1.60 -6.50
CA ARG A 53 11.37 1.36 -7.76
C ARG A 53 9.92 1.88 -7.74
N LEU A 54 9.19 1.65 -6.65
CA LEU A 54 7.84 2.19 -6.50
C LEU A 54 7.84 3.72 -6.48
N LYS A 55 8.82 4.31 -5.78
CA LYS A 55 8.99 5.76 -5.68
C LYS A 55 9.33 6.40 -7.02
N GLU A 56 10.15 5.75 -7.86
CA GLU A 56 10.42 6.19 -9.24
C GLU A 56 9.14 6.28 -10.09
N CYS A 57 8.15 5.42 -9.81
CA CYS A 57 6.84 5.42 -10.46
C CYS A 57 5.82 6.35 -9.77
N GLY A 58 6.23 7.12 -8.76
CA GLY A 58 5.35 8.01 -8.00
C GLY A 58 4.47 7.30 -6.96
N ILE A 59 4.71 6.01 -6.72
CA ILE A 59 3.96 5.21 -5.74
C ILE A 59 4.73 5.24 -4.42
N ARG A 60 4.07 5.67 -3.35
CA ARG A 60 4.67 5.66 -2.01
C ARG A 60 4.42 4.30 -1.36
N ALA A 61 5.42 3.72 -0.71
CA ALA A 61 5.26 2.52 0.08
C ALA A 61 5.53 2.81 1.55
N THR A 62 4.82 2.13 2.45
CA THR A 62 5.06 2.23 3.89
C THR A 62 4.74 0.91 4.60
N ASP A 63 5.60 0.55 5.55
CA ASP A 63 5.39 -0.57 6.48
C ASP A 63 4.93 -0.15 7.88
N ALA A 64 4.66 1.15 8.10
CA ALA A 64 4.31 1.71 9.41
C ALA A 64 3.06 1.09 10.07
N TYR A 65 2.16 0.50 9.27
CA TYR A 65 0.90 -0.13 9.71
C TYR A 65 0.79 -1.59 9.27
N GLY A 66 1.93 -2.24 9.01
CA GLY A 66 2.01 -3.51 8.30
C GLY A 66 1.31 -4.72 8.94
N TYR A 67 0.93 -4.62 10.21
CA TYR A 67 0.29 -5.69 10.98
C TYR A 67 -1.10 -5.30 11.51
N ASP A 68 -1.60 -4.11 11.15
CA ASP A 68 -2.94 -3.68 11.47
C ASP A 68 -3.98 -4.25 10.48
N TYR A 69 -5.25 -4.23 10.89
CA TYR A 69 -6.33 -4.53 9.96
C TYR A 69 -6.41 -3.46 8.85
N ILE A 70 -6.90 -3.85 7.67
CA ILE A 70 -6.90 -3.02 6.46
C ILE A 70 -7.56 -1.64 6.70
N GLU A 71 -8.77 -1.62 7.27
CA GLU A 71 -9.52 -0.38 7.50
C GLU A 71 -8.84 0.56 8.51
N PRO A 72 -8.46 0.12 9.73
CA PRO A 72 -7.76 1.01 10.67
C PRO A 72 -6.39 1.47 10.17
N ALA A 73 -5.64 0.63 9.43
CA ALA A 73 -4.37 1.04 8.82
C ALA A 73 -4.57 2.19 7.82
N ILE A 74 -5.57 2.07 6.93
CA ILE A 74 -5.93 3.12 5.97
C ILE A 74 -6.40 4.38 6.70
N GLY A 75 -7.21 4.23 7.75
CA GLY A 75 -7.71 5.34 8.56
C GLY A 75 -6.58 6.10 9.25
N ALA A 76 -5.67 5.40 9.91
CA ALA A 76 -4.53 5.99 10.61
C ALA A 76 -3.60 6.75 9.66
N LEU A 77 -3.30 6.17 8.49
CA LEU A 77 -2.51 6.83 7.45
C LEU A 77 -3.20 8.12 6.97
N TYR A 78 -4.49 8.05 6.64
CA TYR A 78 -5.24 9.22 6.19
C TYR A 78 -5.27 10.33 7.23
N ALA A 79 -5.45 9.98 8.51
CA ALA A 79 -5.44 10.94 9.61
C ALA A 79 -4.07 11.61 9.79
N ALA A 80 -2.99 10.84 9.66
CA ALA A 80 -1.63 11.36 9.74
C ALA A 80 -1.30 12.33 8.59
N GLU A 81 -1.77 12.07 7.37
CA GLU A 81 -1.49 12.92 6.21
C GLU A 81 -2.37 14.17 6.13
N PHE A 82 -3.66 14.05 6.47
CA PHE A 82 -4.66 15.09 6.20
C PHE A 82 -5.23 15.75 7.46
N GLY A 83 -4.75 15.39 8.66
CA GLY A 83 -5.13 16.02 9.92
C GLY A 83 -6.59 15.82 10.32
N GLY A 84 -7.30 14.87 9.71
CA GLY A 84 -8.67 14.49 10.07
C GLY A 84 -8.67 13.27 10.97
N GLU A 85 -9.30 13.35 12.14
CA GLU A 85 -9.48 12.20 13.03
C GLU A 85 -10.02 10.99 12.24
N PRO A 86 -9.41 9.79 12.38
CA PRO A 86 -9.89 8.62 11.67
C PRO A 86 -11.28 8.30 12.21
N LEU A 87 -12.31 8.37 11.36
CA LEU A 87 -13.65 7.95 11.76
C LEU A 87 -13.58 6.46 12.14
N ALA A 88 -13.69 6.20 13.44
CA ALA A 88 -13.81 4.85 13.98
C ALA A 88 -14.94 4.12 13.24
N ALA A 89 -14.64 2.92 12.74
CA ALA A 89 -15.59 2.06 12.07
C ALA A 89 -16.81 1.83 12.98
N THR A 90 -17.96 2.37 12.59
CA THR A 90 -19.25 1.98 13.17
C THR A 90 -19.61 0.60 12.67
N ALA A 91 -19.65 -0.37 13.60
CA ALA A 91 -20.21 -1.70 13.41
C ALA A 91 -21.75 -1.66 13.37
#